data_AF-A0A972EI30-F1
#
_entry.id   AF-A0A972EI30-F1
#
_cell.length_a   1.000
_cell.length_b   1.000
_cell.length_c   1.000
_cell.angle_alpha   90.00
_cell.angle_beta   90.00
_cell.angle_gamma   90.00
#
_symmetry.space_group_name_H-M   'P 1'
#
loop_
_entity.id
_entity.type
_entity.pdbx_description
1 polymer ?
#
loop_
_entity_poly.entity_id
_entity_poly.type
_entity_poly.pdbx_seq_one_letter_code
_entity_poly.pdbx_strand_id
1 'polypeptide(L)'
;MPSSSGGSGGSGRIIVPEARHAINAMKLEIANGFGLTDYDKMDKGSLTSRQNGYVGGTITRTLVEIAQRQLGEQSEQPLMSETPEEQLHMSEKSQSLSTSISGQQSQNL
;
A
#
# COMPACT_ATOMS: atom_id res chain seq x y z
N MET A 1 18.30 51.94 -6.07
CA MET A 1 18.72 50.57 -6.45
C MET A 1 17.58 49.61 -6.10
N PRO A 2 17.02 48.82 -7.03
CA PRO A 2 16.04 47.79 -6.70
C PRO A 2 16.75 46.47 -6.31
N SER A 3 16.43 45.90 -5.15
CA SER A 3 16.89 44.57 -4.74
C SER A 3 16.04 43.49 -5.41
N SER A 4 16.66 42.60 -6.20
CA SER A 4 16.01 41.38 -6.68
C SER A 4 15.96 40.35 -5.55
N SER A 5 14.83 40.21 -4.88
CA SER A 5 14.55 39.05 -4.04
C SER A 5 14.17 37.87 -4.95
N GLY A 6 15.20 37.14 -5.40
CA GLY A 6 15.05 35.81 -5.98
C GLY A 6 14.65 34.81 -4.90
N GLY A 7 13.39 34.89 -4.46
CA GLY A 7 12.78 33.90 -3.58
C GLY A 7 12.50 32.63 -4.37
N SER A 8 13.52 31.79 -4.54
CA SER A 8 13.39 30.45 -5.08
C SER A 8 12.62 29.60 -4.05
N GLY A 9 11.29 29.74 -4.07
CA GLY A 9 10.38 28.89 -3.32
C GLY A 9 10.51 27.48 -3.89
N GLY A 10 11.34 26.66 -3.26
CA GLY A 10 11.52 25.25 -3.55
C GLY A 10 10.23 24.48 -3.32
N SER A 11 9.27 24.65 -4.22
CA SER A 11 8.11 23.79 -4.32
C SER A 11 8.64 22.49 -4.90
N GLY A 12 8.94 21.52 -4.03
CA GLY A 12 9.26 20.15 -4.43
C GLY A 12 8.25 19.72 -5.49
N ARG A 13 8.76 19.41 -6.69
CA ARG A 13 7.91 19.08 -7.83
C ARG A 13 7.16 17.81 -7.48
N ILE A 14 5.85 17.92 -7.27
CA ILE A 14 5.01 16.75 -7.04
C ILE A 14 4.97 15.99 -8.37
N ILE A 15 5.60 14.81 -8.39
CA ILE A 15 5.76 13.99 -9.59
C ILE A 15 4.44 13.27 -9.94
N VAL A 16 3.62 12.96 -8.92
CA VAL A 16 2.33 12.28 -9.04
C VAL A 16 1.20 13.26 -8.66
N PRO A 17 0.50 13.87 -9.64
CA PRO A 17 -0.54 14.87 -9.38
C PRO A 17 -1.67 14.39 -8.47
N GLU A 18 -2.03 13.12 -8.56
CA GLU A 18 -3.09 12.47 -7.79
C GLU A 18 -2.76 12.48 -6.28
N ALA A 19 -1.48 12.32 -5.94
CA ALA A 19 -1.01 12.33 -4.56
C ALA A 19 -0.96 13.73 -3.94
N ARG A 20 -1.11 14.80 -4.74
CA ARG A 20 -0.98 16.20 -4.27
C ARG A 20 -1.92 16.52 -3.11
N HIS A 21 -3.17 16.08 -3.18
CA HIS A 21 -4.15 16.33 -2.13
C HIS A 21 -3.77 15.60 -0.83
N ALA A 22 -3.42 14.32 -0.92
CA ALA A 22 -2.99 13.52 0.23
C ALA A 22 -1.73 14.09 0.89
N ILE A 23 -0.72 14.45 0.09
CA ILE A 23 0.53 15.05 0.59
C ILE A 23 0.27 16.42 1.23
N ASN A 24 -0.62 17.24 0.66
CA ASN A 24 -0.98 18.53 1.25
C ASN A 24 -1.72 18.37 2.58
N ALA A 25 -2.64 17.41 2.69
CA ALA A 25 -3.32 17.10 3.94
C ALA A 25 -2.31 16.66 5.01
N MET A 26 -1.40 15.74 4.67
CA MET A 26 -0.32 15.29 5.55
C MET A 26 0.59 16.46 5.99
N LYS A 27 0.96 17.34 5.06
CA LYS A 27 1.75 18.55 5.37
C LYS A 27 1.07 19.42 6.41
N LEU A 28 -0.25 19.64 6.28
CA LEU A 28 -1.03 20.43 7.23
C LEU A 28 -1.12 19.75 8.59
N GLU A 29 -1.37 18.45 8.64
CA GLU A 29 -1.42 17.68 9.89
C GLU A 29 -0.10 17.74 10.65
N ILE A 30 1.02 17.47 9.95
CA ILE A 30 2.37 17.55 10.50
C ILE A 30 2.65 18.97 11.00
N ALA A 31 2.39 20.00 10.18
CA ALA A 31 2.63 21.38 10.57
C ALA A 31 1.81 21.79 11.82
N ASN A 32 0.54 21.40 11.87
CA ASN A 32 -0.31 21.61 13.04
C ASN A 32 0.23 20.91 14.29
N GLY A 33 0.79 19.70 14.15
CA GLY A 33 1.47 18.97 15.24
C GLY A 33 2.69 19.70 15.82
N PHE A 34 3.34 20.55 15.03
CA PHE A 34 4.46 21.41 15.47
C PHE A 34 4.02 22.82 15.89
N GLY A 35 2.72 23.06 16.03
CA GLY A 35 2.16 24.36 16.42
C GLY A 35 2.20 25.42 15.32
N LEU A 36 2.43 25.02 14.06
CA LEU A 36 2.39 25.93 12.92
C LEU A 36 0.99 25.94 12.31
N THR A 37 0.17 26.90 12.74
CA THR A 37 -1.16 27.11 12.17
C THR A 37 -1.09 27.74 10.77
N ASP A 38 -2.02 27.37 9.90
CA ASP A 38 -2.16 27.92 8.55
C ASP A 38 -0.89 27.88 7.69
N TYR A 39 -0.06 26.84 7.89
CA TYR A 39 1.24 26.66 7.22
C TYR A 39 1.19 26.81 5.68
N ASP A 40 0.06 26.48 5.05
CA ASP A 40 -0.11 26.62 3.61
C ASP A 40 -0.19 28.10 3.15
N LYS A 41 -0.88 28.94 3.93
CA LYS A 41 -1.10 30.36 3.67
C LYS A 41 -0.01 31.26 4.27
N MET A 42 0.69 30.77 5.29
CA MET A 42 1.79 31.49 5.92
C MET A 42 2.93 31.70 4.90
N ASP A 43 3.60 32.85 5.03
CA ASP A 43 4.84 33.09 4.33
C ASP A 43 5.94 32.20 4.94
N LYS A 44 6.51 31.31 4.12
CA LYS A 44 7.55 30.39 4.59
C LYS A 44 8.82 31.16 4.95
N GLY A 45 8.99 32.39 4.46
CA GLY A 45 10.07 33.29 4.84
C GLY A 45 9.99 33.83 6.27
N SER A 46 8.81 33.81 6.91
CA SER A 46 8.68 34.23 8.32
C SER A 46 9.02 33.11 9.30
N LEU A 47 9.15 31.87 8.83
CA LEU A 47 9.50 30.72 9.65
C LEU A 47 11.00 30.50 9.69
N THR A 48 11.50 29.97 10.81
CA THR A 48 12.91 29.59 10.88
C THR A 48 13.22 28.47 9.89
N SER A 49 14.42 28.46 9.31
CA SER A 49 14.83 27.40 8.39
C SER A 49 14.71 26.00 9.01
N ARG A 50 14.89 25.89 10.33
CA ARG A 50 14.70 24.63 11.06
C ARG A 50 13.25 24.18 11.08
N GLN A 51 12.29 25.08 11.31
CA GLN A 51 10.86 24.74 11.31
C GLN A 51 10.40 24.25 9.93
N ASN A 52 10.76 24.99 8.87
CA ASN A 52 10.46 24.57 7.49
C ASN A 52 11.10 23.23 7.16
N GLY A 53 12.38 23.05 7.53
CA GLY A 53 13.10 21.79 7.34
C GLY A 53 12.48 20.63 8.11
N TYR A 54 11.99 20.87 9.34
CA TYR A 54 11.36 19.85 10.17
C TYR A 54 10.06 19.34 9.55
N VAL A 55 9.21 20.24 9.04
CA VAL A 55 7.96 19.85 8.35
C VAL A 55 8.27 19.02 7.10
N GLY A 56 9.15 19.50 6.22
CA GLY A 56 9.52 18.79 4.99
C GLY A 56 10.22 17.44 5.23
N GLY A 57 11.11 17.40 6.24
CA GLY A 57 11.81 16.19 6.65
C GLY A 57 10.86 15.13 7.24
N THR A 58 9.87 15.56 8.03
CA THR A 58 8.87 14.65 8.61
C THR A 58 7.98 14.07 7.52
N ILE A 59 7.50 14.87 6.56
CA ILE A 59 6.73 14.37 5.41
C ILE A 59 7.52 13.29 4.66
N THR A 60 8.79 13.56 4.35
CA THR A 60 9.64 12.58 3.65
C THR A 60 9.82 11.30 4.46
N ARG A 61 10.07 11.41 5.78
CA ARG A 61 10.22 10.26 6.67
C ARG A 61 8.94 9.41 6.68
N THR A 62 7.78 10.03 6.89
CA THR A 62 6.48 9.34 6.90
C THR A 62 6.18 8.66 5.56
N LEU A 63 6.46 9.31 4.43
CA LEU A 63 6.29 8.69 3.11
C LEU A 63 7.19 7.47 2.93
N VAL A 64 8.45 7.53 3.39
CA VAL A 64 9.37 6.39 3.36
C VAL A 64 8.88 5.27 4.27
N GLU A 65 8.40 5.57 5.47
CA GLU A 65 7.83 4.57 6.39
C GLU A 65 6.62 3.85 5.77
N ILE A 66 5.71 4.58 5.12
CA ILE A 66 4.56 4.00 4.42
C ILE A 66 5.03 3.10 3.29
N ALA A 67 5.99 3.57 2.47
CA ALA A 67 6.55 2.78 1.39
C ALA A 67 7.25 1.51 1.90
N GLN A 68 8.01 1.60 3.00
CA GLN A 68 8.66 0.45 3.63
C GLN A 68 7.65 -0.59 4.11
N ARG A 69 6.53 -0.17 4.69
CA ARG A 69 5.46 -1.09 5.11
C ARG A 69 4.85 -1.80 3.90
N GLN A 70 4.47 -1.05 2.86
CA GLN A 70 3.89 -1.62 1.64
C GLN A 70 4.84 -2.59 0.92
N LEU A 71 6.13 -2.24 0.83
CA LEU A 71 7.14 -3.09 0.21
C LEU A 71 7.52 -4.29 1.10
N GLY A 72 7.48 -4.12 2.43
CA GLY A 72 7.73 -5.18 3.40
C GLY A 72 6.60 -6.23 3.41
N GLU A 73 5.35 -5.80 3.36
CA GLU A 73 4.18 -6.69 3.27
C GLU A 73 4.20 -7.54 1.98
N GLN A 74 4.78 -7.03 0.89
CA GLN A 74 4.95 -7.80 -0.35
C GLN A 74 5.94 -8.97 -0.23
N SER A 75 6.74 -9.05 0.85
CA SER A 75 7.71 -10.13 1.06
C SER A 75 7.16 -11.32 1.86
N GLU A 76 5.98 -11.19 2.47
CA GLU A 76 5.28 -12.32 3.10
C GLU A 76 4.18 -12.82 2.15
N GLN A 77 4.61 -13.40 1.03
CA GLN A 77 3.79 -14.44 0.41
C GLN A 77 3.76 -15.60 1.42
N PRO A 78 2.62 -15.96 2.04
CA PRO A 78 2.52 -17.27 2.65
C PRO A 78 2.81 -18.28 1.53
N LEU A 79 3.85 -19.09 1.72
CA LEU A 79 4.13 -20.23 0.87
C LEU A 79 2.82 -21.01 0.74
N MET A 80 2.16 -20.90 -0.42
CA MET A 80 0.93 -21.62 -0.73
C MET A 80 1.26 -23.11 -0.74
N SER A 81 1.10 -23.77 0.41
CA SER A 81 0.86 -25.20 0.46
C SER A 81 -0.58 -25.45 0.01
N GLU A 82 -0.74 -26.39 -0.91
CA GLU A 82 -1.98 -27.04 -1.36
C GLU A 82 -2.69 -26.37 -2.56
N THR A 83 -2.35 -26.90 -3.73
CA THR A 83 -3.11 -26.78 -4.98
C THR A 83 -4.54 -27.33 -4.80
N PRO A 84 -5.61 -26.55 -5.06
CA PRO A 84 -7.00 -27.01 -4.91
C PRO A 84 -7.53 -27.97 -5.98
N GLU A 85 -6.69 -28.58 -6.82
CA GLU A 85 -7.16 -29.31 -8.02
C GLU A 85 -7.22 -30.84 -7.91
N GLU A 86 -6.88 -31.45 -6.77
CA GLU A 86 -6.86 -32.93 -6.66
C GLU A 86 -7.86 -33.51 -5.65
N GLN A 87 -9.01 -32.88 -5.45
CA GLN A 87 -10.10 -33.43 -4.61
C GLN A 87 -11.45 -33.61 -5.33
N LEU A 88 -11.45 -33.76 -6.66
CA LEU A 88 -12.65 -34.20 -7.40
C LEU A 88 -12.50 -35.51 -8.19
N HIS A 89 -11.30 -36.07 -8.33
CA HIS A 89 -11.10 -37.29 -9.15
C HIS A 89 -11.04 -38.61 -8.38
N MET A 90 -11.08 -38.61 -7.04
CA MET A 90 -11.08 -39.86 -6.26
C MET A 90 -12.50 -40.38 -5.92
N SER A 91 -13.55 -39.88 -6.58
CA SER A 91 -14.95 -40.32 -6.40
C SER A 91 -15.46 -41.26 -7.52
N GLU A 92 -14.86 -41.28 -8.70
CA GLU A 92 -15.40 -42.08 -9.82
C GLU A 92 -14.76 -43.47 -9.95
N LYS A 93 -13.51 -43.67 -9.49
CA LYS A 93 -12.85 -44.98 -9.62
C LYS A 93 -13.38 -46.04 -8.64
N SER A 94 -14.10 -45.63 -7.60
CA SER A 94 -14.68 -46.54 -6.60
C SER A 94 -16.13 -46.97 -6.92
N GLN A 95 -16.86 -46.25 -7.78
CA GLN A 95 -18.23 -46.64 -8.14
C GLN A 95 -18.30 -47.73 -9.22
N SER A 96 -17.24 -47.93 -10.02
CA SER A 96 -17.22 -48.98 -11.05
C SER A 96 -16.89 -50.38 -10.52
N LEU A 97 -16.44 -50.52 -9.26
CA LEU A 97 -16.13 -51.82 -8.64
C LEU A 97 -17.31 -52.43 -7.87
N SER A 98 -18.31 -51.62 -7.47
CA SER A 98 -19.48 -52.13 -6.74
C SER A 98 -20.58 -52.70 -7.65
N THR A 99 -20.67 -52.27 -8.91
CA THR A 99 -21.79 -52.66 -9.81
C THR A 99 -21.59 -54.04 -10.45
N SER A 100 -20.35 -54.55 -10.51
CA SER A 100 -20.06 -55.82 -11.20
C SER A 100 -20.29 -57.08 -10.34
N ILE A 101 -20.40 -56.96 -9.01
CA ILE A 101 -20.57 -58.13 -8.12
C ILE A 101 -22.05 -58.50 -7.92
N SER A 102 -22.99 -57.57 -8.04
CA SER A 102 -24.43 -57.88 -7.91
C SER A 102 -25.10 -58.36 -9.20
N GLY A 103 -24.41 -58.36 -10.34
CA GLY A 103 -25.00 -58.69 -11.65
C GLY A 103 -24.92 -60.15 -12.10
N GLN A 104 -24.17 -61.03 -11.42
CA GLN A 104 -23.94 -62.40 -11.90
C GLN A 104 -24.61 -63.52 -11.09
N GLN A 105 -25.51 -63.23 -10.15
CA GLN A 105 -26.15 -64.25 -9.31
C GLN A 105 -27.66 -64.47 -9.57
N SER A 106 -28.17 -64.12 -10.75
CA SER A 106 -29.60 -64.36 -11.08
C SER A 106 -29.87 -65.03 -12.43
N GLN A 107 -28.88 -65.67 -13.06
CA GLN A 107 -29.14 -66.56 -14.20
C GLN A 107 -28.44 -67.89 -14.00
N ASN A 108 -29.00 -68.70 -13.10
CA ASN A 108 -28.82 -70.15 -13.12
C ASN A 108 -30.06 -70.80 -12.45
N LEU A 109 -31.20 -70.71 -13.15
CA LEU A 109 -32.27 -71.71 -13.12
C LEU A 109 -32.54 -72.13 -14.56
#